data_AF-A0A8X6Q035-F1
#
_entry.id   AF-A0A8X6Q035-F1
#
_cell.length_a   1.000
_cell.length_b   1.000
_cell.length_c   1.000
_cell.angle_alpha   90.00
_cell.angle_beta   90.00
_cell.angle_gamma   90.00
#
_symmetry.space_group_name_H-M   'P 1'
#
loop_
_entity.id
_entity.type
_entity.pdbx_description
1 polymer ?
#
loop_
_entity_poly.entity_id
_entity_poly.type
_entity_poly.pdbx_seq_one_letter_code
_entity_poly.pdbx_strand_id
1 'polypeptide(L)'
;YTLHYKTDDGNWQHERLSSDADKYTLRNLRCGTRYQLYMTASNSLGTGEPSEAVSARTKGAENAFSEEQKLTVSSPTVSFLPLKLPQFCKLSVMAA
;
A
#
# COMPACT_ATOMS: atom_id res chain seq x y z
N TYR A 1 11.31 -6.49 -12.46
CA TYR A 1 10.28 -7.41 -11.94
C TYR A 1 8.89 -6.79 -12.05
N THR A 2 7.82 -7.59 -12.03
CA THR A 2 6.44 -7.10 -12.00
C THR A 2 5.72 -7.67 -10.79
N LEU A 3 5.25 -6.78 -9.91
CA LEU A 3 4.43 -7.11 -8.76
C LEU A 3 2.97 -7.14 -9.18
N HIS A 4 2.27 -8.22 -8.87
CA HIS A 4 0.84 -8.37 -9.06
C HIS A 4 0.15 -8.40 -7.71
N TYR A 5 -0.94 -7.66 -7.56
CA TYR A 5 -1.71 -7.61 -6.32
C TYR A 5 -3.19 -7.46 -6.58
N LYS A 6 -4.01 -8.05 -5.72
CA LYS A 6 -5.47 -7.85 -5.72
C LYS A 6 -6.04 -7.89 -4.31
N THR A 7 -7.23 -7.33 -4.16
CA THR A 7 -8.11 -7.60 -3.01
C THR A 7 -8.92 -8.88 -3.25
N ASP A 8 -9.57 -9.39 -2.20
CA ASP A 8 -10.41 -10.60 -2.29
C ASP A 8 -11.46 -10.49 -3.42
N ASP A 9 -12.21 -9.39 -3.42
CA ASP A 9 -13.26 -9.09 -4.40
C ASP A 9 -12.78 -8.22 -5.58
N GLY A 10 -11.46 -8.02 -5.72
CA GLY A 10 -10.89 -7.08 -6.68
C GLY A 10 -10.28 -7.74 -7.91
N ASN A 11 -10.04 -6.92 -8.93
CA ASN A 11 -9.26 -7.32 -10.10
C ASN A 11 -7.76 -7.27 -9.80
N TRP A 12 -7.00 -8.09 -10.51
CA TRP A 12 -5.53 -8.04 -10.48
C TRP A 12 -5.03 -6.70 -11.00
N GLN A 13 -4.20 -6.05 -10.19
CA GLN A 13 -3.42 -4.87 -10.54
C GLN A 13 -1.95 -5.29 -10.61
N HIS A 14 -1.17 -4.55 -11.38
CA HIS A 14 0.25 -4.82 -11.50
C HIS A 14 1.08 -3.54 -11.54
N GLU A 15 2.28 -3.61 -11.00
CA GLU A 15 3.22 -2.51 -10.98
C GLU A 15 4.63 -3.02 -11.32
N ARG A 16 5.32 -2.28 -12.19
CA ARG A 16 6.66 -2.65 -12.64
C ARG A 16 7.66 -2.11 -11.63
N LEU A 17 8.40 -3.00 -10.98
CA LEU A 17 9.41 -2.66 -9.99
C LEU A 17 10.76 -2.44 -10.65
N SER A 18 11.51 -1.47 -10.14
CA SER A 18 12.92 -1.30 -10.51
C SER A 18 13.70 -2.53 -10.09
N SER A 19 14.64 -2.96 -10.94
CA SER A 19 15.43 -4.17 -10.70
C SER A 19 16.45 -4.00 -9.56
N ASP A 20 16.77 -2.76 -9.17
CA ASP A 20 17.76 -2.44 -8.13
C ASP A 20 17.19 -2.38 -6.71
N ALA A 21 15.88 -2.56 -6.55
CA ALA A 21 15.22 -2.42 -5.25
C ALA A 21 14.86 -3.79 -4.67
N ASP A 22 15.62 -4.23 -3.66
CA ASP A 22 15.33 -5.44 -2.88
C ASP A 22 13.99 -5.33 -2.12
N LYS A 23 13.56 -4.09 -1.84
CA LYS A 23 12.33 -3.79 -1.10
C LYS A 23 11.49 -2.75 -1.82
N TYR A 24 10.24 -3.07 -2.04
CA TYR A 24 9.25 -2.16 -2.59
C TYR A 24 8.11 -1.89 -1.59
N THR A 25 7.62 -0.67 -1.55
CA THR A 25 6.50 -0.30 -0.66
C THR A 25 5.30 0.11 -1.50
N LEU A 26 4.34 -0.81 -1.61
CA LEU A 26 3.06 -0.56 -2.24
C LEU A 26 2.25 0.40 -1.37
N ARG A 27 1.82 1.52 -1.94
CA ARG A 27 1.05 2.58 -1.26
C ARG A 27 -0.39 2.61 -1.78
N ASN A 28 -1.19 3.51 -1.23
CA ASN A 28 -2.55 3.75 -1.67
C ASN A 28 -3.50 2.54 -1.51
N LEU A 29 -3.21 1.65 -0.55
CA LEU A 29 -4.02 0.47 -0.29
C LEU A 29 -5.16 0.79 0.67
N ARG A 30 -6.29 0.13 0.47
CA ARG A 30 -7.42 0.15 1.41
C ARG A 30 -7.01 -0.55 2.69
N CYS A 31 -7.07 0.17 3.81
CA CYS A 31 -6.78 -0.38 5.14
C CYS A 31 -7.81 -1.45 5.56
N GLY A 32 -7.39 -2.39 6.41
CA GLY A 32 -8.25 -3.47 6.91
C GLY A 32 -8.56 -4.57 5.88
N THR A 33 -8.06 -4.43 4.65
CA THR A 33 -8.36 -5.33 3.53
C THR A 33 -7.25 -6.36 3.36
N ARG A 34 -7.63 -7.60 3.03
CA ARG A 34 -6.70 -8.67 2.67
C ARG A 34 -6.30 -8.52 1.20
N TYR A 35 -5.00 -8.56 0.96
CA TYR A 35 -4.39 -8.54 -0.37
C TYR A 35 -3.70 -9.86 -0.63
N GLN A 36 -3.83 -10.34 -1.87
CA GLN A 36 -3.02 -11.41 -2.42
C GLN A 36 -2.00 -10.79 -3.36
N LEU A 37 -0.73 -11.17 -3.20
CA LEU A 37 0.39 -10.63 -3.96
C LEU A 37 1.26 -11.75 -4.51
N TYR A 38 1.76 -11.60 -5.72
CA TYR A 38 2.80 -12.46 -6.29
C TYR A 38 3.66 -11.63 -7.24
N MET A 39 4.86 -12.12 -7.56
CA MET A 39 5.79 -11.44 -8.47
C MET A 39 6.10 -12.29 -9.68
N THR A 40 6.44 -11.64 -10.79
CA THR A 40 6.93 -12.29 -12.01
C THR A 40 8.19 -11.58 -12.47
N ALA A 41 9.19 -12.35 -12.91
CA ALA A 41 10.36 -11.82 -13.60
C ALA A 41 10.02 -11.73 -15.10
N SER A 42 10.39 -10.64 -15.78
CA SER A 42 10.30 -10.57 -17.24
C SER A 42 11.63 -10.07 -17.80
N ASN A 43 12.12 -10.74 -18.84
CA ASN A 43 13.30 -10.39 -19.62
C ASN A 43 12.93 -10.28 -21.11
N SER A 44 13.93 -10.08 -21.97
CA SER A 44 13.72 -9.98 -23.43
C SER A 44 13.20 -11.26 -24.08
N LEU A 45 13.35 -12.42 -23.42
CA LEU A 45 12.88 -13.72 -23.92
C LEU A 45 11.44 -14.02 -23.48
N GLY A 46 10.94 -13.36 -22.43
CA GLY A 46 9.57 -13.50 -21.96
C GLY A 46 9.40 -13.28 -20.47
N THR A 47 8.26 -13.72 -19.95
CA THR A 47 7.93 -13.69 -18.51
C THR A 47 8.22 -15.04 -17.91
N GLY A 48 9.07 -15.07 -16.87
CA GLY A 48 9.36 -16.26 -16.08
C GLY A 48 8.19 -16.66 -15.18
N GLU A 49 8.35 -17.76 -14.46
CA GLU A 49 7.31 -18.27 -13.57
C GLU A 49 6.97 -17.30 -12.44
N PRO A 50 5.70 -17.28 -11.98
CA PRO A 50 5.29 -16.49 -10.84
C PRO A 50 5.91 -17.02 -9.54
N SER A 51 6.19 -16.10 -8.62
CA SER A 51 6.61 -16.42 -7.25
C SER A 51 5.48 -17.06 -6.46
N GLU A 52 5.80 -17.59 -5.28
CA GLU A 52 4.79 -18.00 -4.30
C GLU A 52 3.85 -16.82 -3.97
N ALA A 53 2.56 -17.10 -3.95
CA ALA A 53 1.54 -16.10 -3.67
C ALA A 53 1.44 -15.85 -2.16
N VAL A 54 1.71 -14.62 -1.74
CA VAL A 54 1.66 -14.20 -0.35
C VAL A 54 0.35 -13.47 -0.06
N SER A 55 -0.32 -13.86 1.01
CA SER A 55 -1.49 -13.15 1.54
C SER A 55 -1.07 -12.20 2.65
N ALA A 56 -1.35 -10.90 2.50
CA ALA A 56 -1.06 -9.91 3.52
C ALA A 56 -2.31 -9.08 3.82
N ARG A 57 -2.57 -8.80 5.10
CA ARG A 57 -3.67 -7.93 5.51
C ARG A 57 -3.11 -6.58 5.93
N THR A 58 -3.61 -5.52 5.31
CA THR A 58 -3.29 -4.16 5.75
C THR A 58 -3.91 -3.94 7.12
N LYS A 59 -3.15 -3.36 8.06
CA LYS A 59 -3.73 -2.95 9.35
C LYS A 59 -4.90 -1.99 9.09
N GLY A 60 -5.94 -2.06 9.90
CA GLY A 60 -6.99 -1.04 9.88
C GLY A 60 -6.36 0.33 10.15
N ALA A 61 -6.99 1.40 9.66
CA ALA A 61 -6.63 2.75 10.08
C ALA A 61 -7.00 2.88 11.57
N GLU A 62 -6.12 2.39 12.44
CA GLU A 62 -6.19 2.56 13.87
C GLU A 62 -5.84 4.01 14.15
N ASN A 63 -6.84 4.87 13.98
CA ASN A 63 -6.85 6.29 14.34
C ASN A 63 -5.48 6.96 14.22
N ALA A 64 -4.85 6.94 13.03
CA ALA A 64 -3.63 7.71 12.84
C ALA A 64 -4.01 9.17 12.60
N PHE A 65 -4.49 9.84 13.64
CA PHE A 65 -4.03 11.20 13.84
C PHE A 65 -2.54 11.06 14.12
N SER A 66 -1.71 11.09 13.07
CA SER A 66 -0.31 11.37 13.28
C SER A 66 -0.27 12.75 13.96
N GLU A 67 0.40 12.79 15.11
CA GLU A 67 0.45 13.92 16.05
C GLU A 67 0.91 15.26 15.42
N GLU A 68 1.32 15.22 14.16
CA GLU A 68 1.85 16.30 13.35
C GLU A 68 0.81 17.21 12.66
N GLN A 69 -0.50 16.97 12.82
CA GLN A 69 -1.53 17.91 12.30
C GLN A 69 -2.47 18.48 13.37
N LYS A 70 -1.99 18.65 14.61
CA LYS A 70 -2.64 19.54 15.57
C LYS A 70 -2.31 21.00 15.24
N LEU A 71 -2.97 21.55 14.22
CA LEU A 71 -3.01 22.99 13.97
C LEU A 71 -3.64 23.68 15.19
N THR A 72 -2.79 24.13 16.12
CA THR A 72 -3.23 24.90 17.28
C THR A 72 -3.35 26.35 16.85
N VAL A 73 -4.47 26.72 16.25
CA VAL A 73 -4.81 28.14 16.04
C VAL A 73 -5.49 28.65 17.31
N SER A 74 -4.75 29.41 18.11
CA SER A 74 -5.29 30.11 19.28
C SER A 74 -6.10 31.33 18.84
N SER A 75 -7.36 31.12 18.47
CA SER A 75 -8.30 32.21 18.28
C SER A 75 -9.66 31.81 18.87
N PRO A 76 -10.31 32.67 19.67
CA PRO A 76 -11.51 32.30 20.43
C PRO A 76 -12.78 32.07 19.59
N THR A 77 -12.70 32.03 18.26
CA THR A 77 -13.90 31.93 17.38
C THR A 77 -13.84 30.80 16.33
N VAL A 78 -12.83 29.93 16.31
CA VAL A 78 -12.73 28.89 15.26
C VAL A 78 -12.93 27.49 15.84
N SER A 79 -14.10 26.91 15.59
CA SER A 79 -14.39 25.50 15.79
C SER A 79 -13.77 24.68 14.66
N PHE A 80 -12.64 24.03 14.93
CA PHE A 80 -12.00 23.12 13.98
C PHE A 80 -12.71 21.77 14.00
N LEU A 81 -13.49 21.46 12.96
CA LEU A 81 -13.87 20.08 12.67
C LEU A 81 -12.61 19.34 12.22
N PRO A 82 -12.18 18.27 12.90
CA PRO A 82 -11.05 17.49 12.43
C PRO A 82 -11.42 16.88 11.07
N LEU A 83 -10.78 17.36 10.00
CA LEU A 83 -10.90 16.75 8.68
C LEU A 83 -10.22 15.38 8.74
N LYS A 84 -11.02 14.32 8.76
CA LYS A 84 -10.51 12.95 8.67
C LYS A 84 -10.03 12.72 7.24
N LEU A 85 -8.74 12.94 7.02
CA LEU A 85 -8.10 12.63 5.74
C LEU A 85 -8.26 11.12 5.45
N PRO A 86 -8.50 10.73 4.18
CA PRO A 86 -8.51 9.32 3.80
C PRO A 86 -7.11 8.75 4.04
N GLN A 87 -6.94 7.98 5.12
CA GLN A 87 -5.68 7.32 5.40
C GLN A 87 -5.57 6.09 4.50
N PHE A 88 -4.59 6.12 3.60
CA PHE A 88 -4.24 4.96 2.80
C PHE A 88 -3.15 4.13 3.49
N CYS A 89 -3.31 2.81 3.45
CA CYS A 89 -2.35 1.88 3.99
C CYS A 89 -1.23 1.58 3.00
N LYS A 90 -0.12 1.08 3.55
CA LYS A 90 1.05 0.67 2.80
C LYS A 90 1.42 -0.78 3.13
N LEU A 91 2.02 -1.46 2.16
CA LEU A 91 2.54 -2.81 2.32
C LEU A 91 3.97 -2.83 1.78
N SER A 92 4.93 -3.28 2.58
CA SER A 92 6.30 -3.49 2.09
C SER A 92 6.45 -4.94 1.64
N VAL A 93 6.78 -5.14 0.38
CA VAL A 93 7.12 -6.42 -0.23
C VAL A 93 8.62 -6.45 -0.51
N MET A 94 9.24 -7.61 -0.28
CA MET A 94 10.63 -7.85 -0.64
C MET A 94 10.66 -8.67 -1.92
N ALA A 95 11.50 -8.26 -2.87
CA ALA A 95 11.84 -9.07 -4.02
C ALA A 95 12.82 -10.14 -3.54
N ALA A 96 12.44 -11.41 -3.68
CA ALA A 96 13.30 -12.54 -3.36
C ALA A 96 14.15 -12.95 -4.56
#